data_AF-A0A7J3W602-F1
#
_entry.id   AF-A0A7J3W602-F1
#
_cell.length_a   1.000
_cell.length_b   1.000
_cell.length_c   1.000
_cell.angle_alpha   90.00
_cell.angle_beta   90.00
_cell.angle_gamma   90.00
#
_symmetry.space_group_name_H-M   'P 1'
#
loop_
_entity.id
_entity.type
_entity.pdbx_description
1 polymer ?
#
loop_
_entity_poly.entity_id
_entity_poly.type
_entity_poly.pdbx_seq_one_letter_code
_entity_poly.pdbx_strand_id
1 'polypeptide(L)'
;MEFEKEVENEIKKMEEIVKKIKLKDPVATEVYNLALSYLIDAKHFLEGKDFLRAFEAVIICWAYIDACLHFNFLEVPEEFKDYFTV
;
A
#
# COMPACT_ATOMS: atom_id res chain seq x y z
N MET A 1 -8.06 8.85 -18.47
CA MET A 1 -7.53 10.17 -18.07
C MET A 1 -7.74 10.46 -16.58
N GLU A 2 -8.97 10.50 -16.04
CA GLU A 2 -9.18 10.73 -14.60
C GLU A 2 -8.81 9.50 -13.75
N PHE A 3 -9.36 8.33 -14.09
CA PHE A 3 -9.03 7.07 -13.39
C PHE A 3 -7.53 6.77 -13.39
N GLU A 4 -6.86 6.91 -14.53
CA GLU A 4 -5.41 6.68 -14.66
C GLU A 4 -4.59 7.55 -13.70
N LYS A 5 -4.98 8.83 -13.56
CA LYS A 5 -4.34 9.76 -12.64
C LYS A 5 -4.58 9.39 -11.19
N GLU A 6 -5.79 8.94 -10.85
CA GLU A 6 -6.09 8.46 -9.50
C GLU A 6 -5.28 7.20 -9.15
N VAL A 7 -5.14 6.26 -10.09
CA VAL A 7 -4.28 5.07 -9.88
C VAL A 7 -2.83 5.48 -9.63
N GLU A 8 -2.29 6.42 -10.42
CA GLU A 8 -0.94 6.93 -10.21
C GLU A 8 -0.78 7.64 -8.85
N ASN A 9 -1.78 8.42 -8.44
CA ASN A 9 -1.80 9.10 -7.14
C ASN A 9 -1.81 8.10 -5.98
N GLU A 10 -2.63 7.05 -6.06
CA GLU A 10 -2.74 6.01 -5.04
C GLU A 10 -1.43 5.23 -4.88
N ILE A 11 -0.78 4.87 -6.01
CA ILE A 11 0.53 4.21 -6.00
C ILE A 11 1.58 5.11 -5.34
N LYS A 12 1.67 6.39 -5.73
CA LYS A 12 2.62 7.34 -5.13
C LYS A 12 2.38 7.54 -3.64
N LYS A 13 1.12 7.64 -3.22
CA LYS A 13 0.75 7.79 -1.81
C LYS A 13 1.21 6.58 -0.99
N MET A 14 0.94 5.37 -1.48
CA MET A 14 1.39 4.16 -0.82
C MET A 14 2.94 4.07 -0.78
N GLU A 15 3.64 4.47 -1.85
CA GLU A 15 5.12 4.55 -1.84
C GLU A 15 5.67 5.48 -0.75
N GLU A 16 4.99 6.59 -0.45
CA GLU A 16 5.38 7.49 0.64
C GLU A 16 5.14 6.87 2.01
N ILE A 17 4.01 6.17 2.18
CA ILE A 17 3.63 5.53 3.43
C ILE A 17 4.58 4.39 3.78
N VAL A 18 4.82 3.45 2.86
CA VAL A 18 5.63 2.25 3.15
C VAL A 18 7.07 2.59 3.56
N LYS A 19 7.62 3.70 3.06
CA LYS A 19 8.96 4.19 3.46
C LYS A 19 9.04 4.61 4.93
N LYS A 20 7.89 4.93 5.54
CA LYS A 20 7.80 5.46 6.90
C LYS A 20 7.14 4.48 7.88
N ILE A 21 6.70 3.31 7.41
CA ILE A 21 6.18 2.23 8.25
C ILE A 21 7.27 1.71 9.18
N LYS A 22 6.89 1.43 10.43
CA LYS A 22 7.73 0.69 11.38
C LYS A 22 7.03 -0.60 11.78
N LEU A 23 7.70 -1.72 11.61
CA LEU A 23 7.22 -3.02 12.04
C LEU A 23 7.38 -3.16 13.56
N LYS A 24 6.35 -3.63 14.25
CA LYS A 24 6.35 -3.89 15.69
C LYS A 24 6.47 -5.37 16.02
N ASP A 25 5.92 -6.23 15.17
CA ASP A 25 5.88 -7.68 15.38
C ASP A 25 6.60 -8.42 14.23
N PRO A 26 7.48 -9.39 14.51
CA PRO A 26 8.10 -10.22 13.47
C PRO A 26 7.10 -10.93 12.55
N VAL A 27 5.92 -11.32 13.05
CA VAL A 27 4.83 -11.93 12.27
C VAL A 27 4.34 -11.01 11.16
N ALA A 28 4.43 -9.69 11.38
CA ALA A 28 4.07 -8.67 10.39
C ALA A 28 4.98 -8.69 9.16
N THR A 29 6.22 -9.19 9.29
CA THR A 29 7.25 -9.08 8.24
C THR A 29 6.81 -9.73 6.94
N GLU A 30 6.22 -10.93 7.00
CA GLU A 30 5.78 -11.65 5.80
C GLU A 30 4.58 -10.96 5.14
N VAL A 31 3.62 -10.48 5.93
CA VAL A 31 2.45 -9.75 5.41
C VAL A 31 2.87 -8.40 4.83
N TYR A 32 3.81 -7.71 5.47
CA TYR A 32 4.38 -6.47 4.97
C TYR A 32 5.15 -6.68 3.67
N ASN A 33 5.98 -7.74 3.59
CA ASN A 33 6.67 -8.10 2.35
C ASN A 33 5.68 -8.41 1.22
N LEU A 34 4.58 -9.11 1.53
CA LEU A 34 3.51 -9.38 0.57
C LEU A 34 2.85 -8.08 0.09
N ALA A 35 2.56 -7.13 1.00
CA ALA A 35 2.05 -5.82 0.64
C ALA A 35 3.03 -5.06 -0.29
N LEU A 36 4.34 -5.11 -0.01
CA LEU A 36 5.37 -4.52 -0.87
C LEU A 36 5.42 -5.18 -2.26
N SER A 37 5.27 -6.50 -2.36
CA SER A 37 5.18 -7.20 -3.64
C SER A 37 4.02 -6.68 -4.48
N TYR A 38 2.84 -6.48 -3.87
CA TYR A 38 1.70 -5.89 -4.58
C TYR A 38 1.93 -4.44 -5.01
N LEU A 39 2.67 -3.64 -4.23
CA LEU A 39 3.06 -2.30 -4.66
C LEU A 39 4.02 -2.33 -5.86
N ILE A 40 4.95 -3.28 -5.89
CA ILE A 40 5.85 -3.51 -7.04
C ILE A 40 5.03 -3.91 -8.28
N ASP A 41 4.08 -4.83 -8.13
CA ASP A 41 3.18 -5.24 -9.21
C ASP A 41 2.33 -4.06 -9.71
N ALA A 42 1.80 -3.23 -8.81
CA ALA A 42 1.02 -2.04 -9.16
C ALA A 42 1.83 -1.09 -10.06
N LYS A 43 3.11 -0.86 -9.72
CA LYS A 43 4.02 -0.05 -10.53
C LYS A 43 4.31 -0.69 -11.89
N HIS A 44 4.54 -2.01 -11.92
CA HIS A 44 4.76 -2.74 -13.15
C HIS A 44 3.56 -2.62 -14.11
N PHE A 45 2.34 -2.79 -13.60
CA PHE A 45 1.13 -2.64 -14.40
C PHE A 45 0.89 -1.20 -14.84
N LEU A 46 1.20 -0.20 -13.99
CA LEU A 46 1.13 1.21 -14.35
C LEU A 46 2.06 1.56 -15.52
N GLU A 47 3.31 1.09 -15.48
CA GLU A 47 4.28 1.25 -16.59
C GLU A 47 3.76 0.62 -17.89
N GLY A 48 3.10 -0.53 -17.78
CA GLY A 48 2.44 -1.21 -18.89
C GLY A 48 1.12 -0.59 -19.35
N LYS A 49 0.66 0.50 -18.74
CA LYS A 49 -0.66 1.13 -18.95
C LYS A 49 -1.84 0.20 -18.69
N ASP A 50 -1.65 -0.83 -17.86
CA ASP A 50 -2.74 -1.68 -17.38
C ASP A 50 -3.28 -1.12 -16.06
N PHE A 51 -4.10 -0.08 -16.19
CA PHE A 51 -4.57 0.69 -15.04
C PHE A 51 -5.50 -0.08 -14.13
N LEU A 52 -6.26 -1.04 -14.66
CA LEU A 52 -7.15 -1.89 -13.84
C LEU A 52 -6.32 -2.78 -12.92
N ARG A 53 -5.33 -3.50 -13.46
CA ARG A 53 -4.47 -4.36 -12.64
C ARG A 53 -3.57 -3.55 -11.71
N ALA A 54 -3.12 -2.37 -12.14
CA ALA A 54 -2.38 -1.45 -11.28
C ALA A 54 -3.21 -1.00 -10.07
N PHE A 55 -4.49 -0.65 -10.30
CA PHE A 55 -5.43 -0.31 -9.25
C PHE A 55 -5.69 -1.47 -8.30
N GLU A 56 -6.01 -2.66 -8.83
CA GLU A 56 -6.25 -3.85 -8.00
C GLU A 56 -5.05 -4.17 -7.10
N ALA A 57 -3.84 -4.13 -7.65
CA ALA A 57 -2.61 -4.41 -6.92
C ALA A 57 -2.36 -3.39 -5.79
N VAL A 58 -2.52 -2.08 -6.04
CA VAL A 58 -2.32 -1.07 -4.98
C VAL A 58 -3.40 -1.17 -3.89
N ILE A 59 -4.65 -1.50 -4.23
CA ILE A 59 -5.71 -1.70 -3.22
C ILE A 59 -5.43 -2.92 -2.34
N ILE A 60 -4.87 -4.01 -2.89
CA ILE A 60 -4.44 -5.15 -2.08
C ILE A 60 -3.30 -4.74 -1.13
N CYS A 61 -2.36 -3.91 -1.60
CA CYS A 61 -1.33 -3.34 -0.74
C CYS A 61 -1.94 -2.56 0.44
N TRP A 62 -2.87 -1.63 0.16
CA TRP A 62 -3.63 -0.89 1.18
C TRP A 62 -4.28 -1.83 2.21
N ALA A 63 -4.98 -2.86 1.75
CA ALA A 63 -5.70 -3.79 2.61
C ALA A 63 -4.78 -4.54 3.59
N TYR A 64 -3.60 -4.98 3.15
CA TYR A 64 -2.64 -5.65 4.05
C TYR A 64 -2.04 -4.71 5.08
N ILE A 65 -1.74 -3.47 4.71
CA ILE A 65 -1.23 -2.48 5.67
C ILE A 65 -2.30 -2.14 6.71
N ASP A 66 -3.55 -1.91 6.28
CA ASP A 66 -4.67 -1.61 7.16
C ASP A 66 -4.94 -2.77 8.14
N ALA A 67 -4.94 -4.02 7.65
CA ALA A 67 -5.08 -5.20 8.51
C ALA A 67 -3.96 -5.26 9.58
N CYS A 68 -2.71 -5.04 9.19
CA CYS A 68 -1.59 -5.04 10.14
C CYS A 68 -1.69 -3.89 11.17
N LEU A 69 -2.26 -2.73 10.80
CA LEU A 69 -2.52 -1.63 11.74
C LEU A 69 -3.57 -2.04 12.78
N HIS A 70 -4.67 -2.68 12.37
CA HIS A 70 -5.72 -3.18 13.28
C HIS A 70 -5.19 -4.17 14.31
N PHE A 71 -4.23 -5.00 13.92
CA PHE A 71 -3.57 -5.94 14.83
C PHE A 71 -2.40 -5.33 15.62
N ASN A 72 -2.12 -4.03 15.45
CA ASN A 72 -0.98 -3.32 16.04
C ASN A 72 0.37 -4.00 15.73
N PHE A 73 0.46 -4.65 14.57
CA PHE A 73 1.65 -5.34 14.07
C PHE A 73 2.65 -4.39 13.42
N LEU A 74 2.19 -3.23 12.95
CA LEU A 74 3.01 -2.13 12.46
C LEU A 74 2.43 -0.78 12.90
N GLU A 75 3.20 0.29 12.70
CA GLU A 75 2.73 1.67 12.84
C GLU A 75 3.05 2.51 11.60
N VAL A 76 2.15 3.44 11.30
CA VAL A 76 2.35 4.54 10.36
C VAL A 76 2.46 5.86 11.12
N PRO A 77 3.18 6.86 10.59
CA PRO A 77 3.14 8.23 11.10
C PRO A 77 1.72 8.78 11.23
N GLU A 78 1.50 9.68 12.20
CA GLU A 78 0.19 10.28 12.50
C GLU A 78 -0.46 10.92 11.26
N GLU A 79 0.35 11.57 10.41
CA GLU A 79 -0.07 12.22 9.16
C GLU A 79 -0.73 11.27 8.14
N PHE A 80 -0.59 9.96 8.31
CA PHE A 80 -1.20 8.96 7.41
C PHE A 80 -2.35 8.19 8.03
N LYS A 81 -2.62 8.34 9.33
CA LYS A 81 -3.65 7.51 9.99
C LYS A 81 -5.04 7.68 9.38
N ASP A 82 -5.37 8.89 8.95
CA ASP A 82 -6.67 9.22 8.34
C ASP A 82 -6.94 8.48 7.00
N TYR A 83 -5.91 7.82 6.41
CA TYR A 83 -6.09 6.98 5.22
C TYR A 83 -6.46 5.53 5.55
N PHE A 84 -6.39 5.15 6.81
CA PHE A 84 -6.62 3.79 7.29
C PHE A 84 -7.89 3.73 8.14
N THR A 85 -8.37 2.52 8.42
CA THR A 85 -9.63 2.33 9.16
C THR A 85 -9.42 2.15 10.66
N VAL A 86 -8.28 2.63 11.18
CA VAL A 86 -7.81 2.51 12.58
C VAL A 86 -7.87 3.79 13.38
#